data_AF-A0A3M7FP05-F1
#
_entry.id   AF-A0A3M7FP05-F1
#
_cell.length_a   1.000
_cell.length_b   1.000
_cell.length_c   1.000
_cell.angle_alpha   90.00
_cell.angle_beta   90.00
_cell.angle_gamma   90.00
#
_symmetry.space_group_name_H-M   'P 1'
#
loop_
_entity.id
_entity.type
_entity.pdbx_description
1 polymer ?
#
loop_
_entity_poly.entity_id
_entity_poly.type
_entity_poly.pdbx_seq_one_letter_code
_entity_poly.pdbx_strand_id
1 'polypeptide(L)'
;MAETGHPQAGGRPQHVHDPSRRLSNEGPHGLGETEEQHARHAEIPHKKLFGLDVRSETIMFYCFAFPSWGLEIAAAVTGSLDKTWRRPFIGTIVPFMVFHWAAWWMTVIGMLQRASWVRDEGDLLTRKEFLYLAVRLNRLQLPTAVIALATFIQAYVRRESTGDLAYWLLFLLIFIWNTVFAVMNAYNNITWESDRLMYEDPDQPYHVTRLAILGIPSKTKELPKEL
;
A
#
# COMPACT_ATOMS: atom_id res chain seq x y z
N MET A 1 62.47 -20.99 -34.91
CA MET A 1 62.05 -19.76 -35.64
C MET A 1 60.56 -19.91 -35.90
N ALA A 2 59.65 -18.97 -35.72
CA ALA A 2 59.52 -17.70 -35.02
C ALA A 2 58.00 -17.42 -34.97
N GLU A 3 57.57 -16.49 -34.12
CA GLU A 3 56.22 -16.15 -33.67
C GLU A 3 55.22 -15.61 -34.73
N THR A 4 53.95 -15.51 -34.28
CA THR A 4 52.89 -14.45 -34.48
C THR A 4 51.54 -15.09 -34.85
N GLY A 5 50.36 -14.76 -34.32
CA GLY A 5 49.80 -13.53 -33.72
C GLY A 5 48.45 -13.24 -34.43
N HIS A 6 47.33 -13.23 -33.70
CA HIS A 6 45.93 -13.07 -34.18
C HIS A 6 45.63 -11.73 -34.93
N PRO A 7 44.46 -11.61 -35.60
CA PRO A 7 43.37 -10.82 -34.98
C PRO A 7 41.92 -11.37 -35.17
N GLN A 8 41.03 -10.87 -34.31
CA GLN A 8 39.61 -11.20 -34.08
C GLN A 8 38.61 -10.53 -35.06
N ALA A 9 37.41 -11.11 -35.20
CA ALA A 9 36.07 -10.46 -35.24
C ALA A 9 35.02 -11.58 -35.46
N GLY A 10 33.84 -11.69 -34.85
CA GLY A 10 33.03 -10.83 -34.00
C GLY A 10 31.66 -11.51 -33.92
N GLY A 11 31.38 -12.24 -32.84
CA GLY A 11 30.11 -12.95 -32.63
C GLY A 11 29.38 -12.35 -31.44
N ARG A 12 28.22 -11.72 -31.68
CA ARG A 12 27.33 -11.23 -30.61
C ARG A 12 26.89 -12.41 -29.73
N PRO A 13 26.93 -12.32 -28.39
CA PRO A 13 26.24 -13.30 -27.56
C PRO A 13 24.72 -13.09 -27.73
N GLN A 14 24.04 -14.08 -28.31
CA GLN A 14 22.58 -14.13 -28.30
C GLN A 14 22.13 -14.30 -26.86
N HIS A 15 21.41 -13.31 -26.33
CA HIS A 15 20.66 -13.42 -25.08
C HIS A 15 19.52 -14.41 -25.32
N VAL A 16 19.77 -15.70 -25.05
CA VAL A 16 18.72 -16.71 -25.01
C VAL A 16 17.93 -16.45 -23.74
N HIS A 17 16.77 -15.81 -23.89
CA HIS A 17 15.79 -15.71 -22.82
C HIS A 17 15.23 -17.11 -22.58
N ASP A 18 15.63 -17.76 -21.50
CA ASP A 18 15.05 -19.04 -21.07
C ASP A 18 13.88 -18.75 -20.12
N PRO A 19 12.62 -18.90 -20.56
CA PRO A 19 11.45 -18.67 -19.73
C PRO A 19 11.22 -19.78 -18.69
N SER A 20 12.13 -20.76 -18.59
CA SER A 20 11.98 -21.95 -17.77
C SER A 20 13.18 -22.27 -16.87
N ARG A 21 14.08 -21.31 -16.61
CA ARG A 21 15.17 -21.48 -15.63
C ARG A 21 14.59 -21.66 -14.23
N ARG A 22 14.34 -22.93 -13.91
CA ARG A 22 13.80 -23.43 -12.65
C ARG A 22 14.67 -22.92 -11.49
N LEU A 23 13.95 -22.47 -10.46
CA LEU A 23 14.38 -22.37 -9.06
C LEU A 23 15.55 -23.33 -8.78
N SER A 24 16.75 -22.78 -8.61
CA SER A 24 17.98 -23.51 -8.31
C SER A 24 17.87 -24.14 -6.92
N ASN A 25 18.14 -25.45 -6.86
CA ASN A 25 18.17 -26.28 -5.66
C ASN A 25 19.49 -26.16 -4.88
N GLU A 26 19.82 -24.99 -4.33
CA GLU A 26 20.89 -24.84 -3.33
C GLU A 26 20.37 -24.04 -2.13
N GLY A 27 20.88 -24.33 -0.93
CA GLY A 27 20.29 -24.03 0.39
C GLY A 27 20.09 -22.54 0.78
N PRO A 28 19.74 -22.28 2.06
CA PRO A 28 18.62 -21.43 2.45
C PRO A 28 18.90 -19.93 2.33
N HIS A 29 18.76 -19.39 1.13
CA HIS A 29 18.56 -17.96 0.90
C HIS A 29 17.35 -17.82 -0.01
N GLY A 30 16.26 -17.28 0.53
CA GLY A 30 14.95 -17.30 -0.11
C GLY A 30 15.00 -16.56 -1.44
N LEU A 31 14.86 -17.32 -2.54
CA LEU A 31 14.74 -16.92 -3.96
C LEU A 31 15.93 -17.28 -4.88
N GLY A 32 16.92 -18.05 -4.42
CA GLY A 32 17.89 -18.71 -5.33
C GLY A 32 18.92 -17.78 -6.00
N GLU A 33 19.07 -16.56 -5.48
CA GLU A 33 20.13 -15.63 -5.87
C GLU A 33 21.41 -15.82 -5.03
N THR A 34 22.58 -15.56 -5.62
CA THR A 34 23.87 -15.62 -4.91
C THR A 34 24.14 -14.33 -4.12
N GLU A 35 24.99 -14.37 -3.09
CA GLU A 35 25.38 -13.16 -2.32
C GLU A 35 25.93 -12.03 -3.21
N GLU A 36 26.65 -12.38 -4.28
CA GLU A 36 27.15 -11.42 -5.26
C GLU A 36 26.04 -10.79 -6.12
N GLN A 37 24.95 -11.51 -6.38
CA GLN A 37 23.77 -10.96 -7.05
C GLN A 37 23.01 -10.02 -6.11
N HIS A 38 22.89 -10.40 -4.84
CA HIS A 38 22.28 -9.58 -3.80
C HIS A 38 23.04 -8.26 -3.56
N ALA A 39 24.38 -8.29 -3.57
CA ALA A 39 25.20 -7.08 -3.41
C ALA A 39 24.98 -6.05 -4.54
N ARG A 40 24.66 -6.51 -5.76
CA ARG A 40 24.41 -5.64 -6.92
C ARG A 40 23.08 -4.90 -6.86
N HIS A 41 22.17 -5.30 -5.97
CA HIS A 41 20.92 -4.60 -5.74
C HIS A 41 21.13 -3.18 -5.19
N ALA A 42 22.23 -2.96 -4.48
CA ALA A 42 22.64 -1.64 -3.99
C ALA A 42 23.13 -0.69 -5.10
N GLU A 43 23.48 -1.22 -6.29
CA GLU A 43 24.01 -0.46 -7.42
C GLU A 43 22.91 0.01 -8.40
N ILE A 44 21.65 -0.41 -8.19
CA ILE A 44 20.54 -0.06 -9.09
C ILE A 44 20.24 1.45 -8.95
N PRO A 45 20.31 2.22 -10.05
CA PRO A 45 20.05 3.66 -10.00
C PRO A 45 18.57 3.92 -9.70
N HIS A 46 18.32 4.81 -8.73
CA HIS A 46 16.96 5.19 -8.34
C HIS A 46 16.15 5.72 -9.53
N LYS A 47 15.00 5.08 -9.79
CA LYS A 47 14.10 5.49 -10.87
C LYS A 47 13.33 6.74 -10.44
N LYS A 48 13.37 7.80 -11.25
CA LYS A 48 12.57 9.01 -10.99
C LYS A 48 11.08 8.69 -11.15
N LEU A 49 10.36 8.60 -10.03
CA LEU A 49 8.91 8.41 -10.00
C LEU A 49 8.19 9.74 -10.16
N PHE A 50 6.95 9.71 -10.66
CA PHE A 50 6.12 10.90 -10.79
C PHE A 50 5.34 11.15 -9.51
N GLY A 51 5.53 12.30 -8.88
CA GLY A 51 4.79 12.63 -7.67
C GLY A 51 5.46 13.71 -6.83
N LEU A 52 4.94 13.85 -5.62
CA LEU A 52 5.55 14.67 -4.57
C LEU A 52 6.64 13.87 -3.84
N ASP A 53 7.49 14.59 -3.11
CA ASP A 53 8.39 13.98 -2.12
C ASP A 53 7.61 13.28 -1.01
N VAL A 54 8.23 12.32 -0.33
CA VAL A 54 7.58 11.47 0.68
C VAL A 54 6.94 12.30 1.79
N ARG A 55 7.60 13.39 2.19
CA ARG A 55 7.10 14.29 3.24
C ARG A 55 5.85 15.04 2.77
N SER A 56 5.89 15.70 1.62
CA SER A 56 4.71 16.41 1.10
C SER A 56 3.55 15.47 0.78
N GLU A 57 3.83 14.28 0.23
CA GLU A 57 2.81 13.27 -0.03
C GLU A 57 2.13 12.82 1.28
N THR A 58 2.92 12.61 2.34
CA THR A 58 2.40 12.23 3.66
C THR A 58 1.56 13.35 4.28
N ILE A 59 2.00 14.61 4.18
CA ILE A 59 1.23 15.75 4.66
C ILE A 59 -0.10 15.84 3.91
N MET A 60 -0.06 15.76 2.57
CA MET A 60 -1.26 15.85 1.73
C MET A 60 -2.23 14.70 1.99
N PHE A 61 -1.73 13.49 2.22
CA PHE A 61 -2.54 12.35 2.64
C PHE A 61 -3.33 12.66 3.93
N TYR A 62 -2.66 13.16 4.98
CA TYR A 62 -3.33 13.46 6.25
C TYR A 62 -4.26 14.68 6.17
N CYS A 63 -3.96 15.64 5.29
CA CYS A 63 -4.88 16.74 4.97
C CYS A 63 -6.21 16.27 4.40
N PHE A 64 -6.27 15.08 3.79
CA PHE A 64 -7.50 14.46 3.32
C PHE A 64 -8.06 13.42 4.29
N ALA A 65 -7.22 12.59 4.89
CA ALA A 65 -7.64 11.51 5.79
C ALA A 65 -8.31 12.02 7.07
N PHE A 66 -7.74 13.03 7.75
CA PHE A 66 -8.33 13.52 9.00
C PHE A 66 -9.69 14.19 8.80
N PRO A 67 -9.88 15.11 7.83
CA PRO A 67 -11.21 15.65 7.54
C PRO A 67 -12.19 14.57 7.09
N SER A 68 -11.73 13.57 6.31
CA SER A 68 -12.57 12.44 5.91
C SER A 68 -13.18 11.74 7.12
N TRP A 69 -12.38 11.30 8.10
CA TRP A 69 -12.92 10.64 9.30
C TRP A 69 -13.84 11.54 10.11
N GLY A 70 -13.51 12.83 10.25
CA GLY A 70 -14.38 13.79 10.92
C GLY A 70 -15.75 13.93 10.24
N LEU A 71 -15.77 13.98 8.90
CA LEU A 71 -16.98 14.05 8.09
C LEU A 71 -17.75 12.74 8.09
N GLU A 72 -17.07 11.59 8.16
CA GLU A 72 -17.70 10.27 8.34
C GLU A 72 -18.49 10.21 9.65
N ILE A 73 -17.86 10.64 10.74
CA ILE A 73 -18.50 10.72 12.07
C ILE A 73 -19.66 11.73 12.03
N ALA A 74 -19.47 12.89 11.40
CA ALA A 74 -20.54 13.88 11.26
C ALA A 74 -21.72 13.35 10.42
N ALA A 75 -21.45 12.59 9.36
CA ALA A 75 -22.46 11.93 8.55
C ALA A 75 -23.19 10.83 9.34
N ALA A 76 -22.48 10.09 10.19
CA ALA A 76 -23.08 9.13 11.11
C ALA A 76 -24.06 9.83 12.07
N VAL A 77 -23.63 10.91 12.74
CA VAL A 77 -24.48 11.66 13.68
C VAL A 77 -25.69 12.29 12.99
N THR A 78 -25.45 13.03 11.90
CA THR A 78 -26.53 13.71 11.17
C THR A 78 -27.50 12.72 10.54
N GLY A 79 -27.02 11.61 9.98
CA GLY A 79 -27.89 10.58 9.41
C GLY A 79 -28.78 9.91 10.46
N SER A 80 -28.27 9.72 11.69
CA SER A 80 -29.07 9.16 12.79
C SER A 80 -30.14 10.12 13.32
N LEU A 81 -29.98 11.45 13.21
CA LEU A 81 -30.90 12.44 13.76
C LEU A 81 -31.89 12.97 12.70
N ASP A 82 -31.36 13.26 11.52
CA ASP A 82 -32.02 14.02 10.46
C ASP A 82 -32.45 13.16 9.27
N LYS A 83 -32.07 11.87 9.24
CA LYS A 83 -32.27 10.95 8.09
C LYS A 83 -31.43 11.34 6.86
N THR A 84 -31.28 10.40 5.93
CA THR A 84 -30.30 10.49 4.83
C THR A 84 -30.67 11.47 3.71
N TRP A 85 -31.93 11.86 3.58
CA TRP A 85 -32.39 12.81 2.56
C TRP A 85 -32.20 14.27 2.96
N ARG A 86 -31.87 14.55 4.23
CA ARG A 86 -31.71 15.93 4.68
C ARG A 86 -30.35 16.48 4.27
N ARG A 87 -30.34 17.79 3.98
CA ARG A 87 -29.16 18.55 3.56
C ARG A 87 -27.94 18.40 4.48
N PRO A 88 -28.06 18.33 5.82
CA PRO A 88 -26.90 18.15 6.70
C PRO A 88 -26.18 16.80 6.48
N PHE A 89 -26.94 15.72 6.28
CA PHE A 89 -26.36 14.42 5.96
C PHE A 89 -25.66 14.45 4.60
N ILE A 90 -26.34 14.96 3.57
CA ILE A 90 -25.76 15.06 2.22
C ILE A 90 -24.49 15.92 2.23
N GLY A 91 -24.51 17.04 2.96
CA GLY A 91 -23.39 17.96 3.10
C GLY A 91 -22.21 17.42 3.90
N THR A 92 -22.36 16.31 4.62
CA THR A 92 -21.26 15.66 5.36
C THR A 92 -20.79 14.40 4.65
N ILE A 93 -21.70 13.56 4.15
CA ILE A 93 -21.36 12.30 3.48
C ILE A 93 -20.68 12.52 2.12
N VAL A 94 -21.09 13.53 1.35
CA VAL A 94 -20.50 13.79 0.03
C VAL A 94 -19.04 14.26 0.17
N PRO A 95 -18.73 15.28 1.00
CA PRO A 95 -17.35 15.65 1.26
C PRO A 95 -16.52 14.51 1.87
N PHE A 96 -17.09 13.72 2.79
CA PHE A 96 -16.43 12.51 3.30
C PHE A 96 -15.94 11.61 2.16
N MET A 97 -16.84 11.27 1.22
CA MET A 97 -16.49 10.40 0.09
C MET A 97 -15.39 11.03 -0.75
N VAL A 98 -15.49 12.32 -1.09
CA VAL A 98 -14.47 13.01 -1.88
C VAL A 98 -13.10 12.96 -1.21
N PHE A 99 -13.01 13.29 0.08
CA PHE A 99 -11.75 13.28 0.81
C PHE A 99 -11.20 11.87 1.00
N HIS A 100 -12.06 10.90 1.31
CA HIS A 100 -11.68 9.49 1.44
C HIS A 100 -11.09 8.95 0.14
N TRP A 101 -11.80 9.15 -0.97
CA TRP A 101 -11.36 8.70 -2.29
C TRP A 101 -10.10 9.42 -2.76
N ALA A 102 -9.93 10.71 -2.44
CA ALA A 102 -8.69 11.43 -2.77
C ALA A 102 -7.47 10.83 -2.05
N ALA A 103 -7.58 10.55 -0.74
CA ALA A 103 -6.52 9.90 0.04
C ALA A 103 -6.24 8.46 -0.45
N TRP A 104 -7.30 7.73 -0.82
CA TRP A 104 -7.21 6.39 -1.37
C TRP A 104 -6.50 6.38 -2.73
N TRP A 105 -6.95 7.20 -3.69
CA TRP A 105 -6.38 7.28 -5.04
C TRP A 105 -4.92 7.69 -5.02
N MET A 106 -4.55 8.69 -4.22
CA MET A 106 -3.15 9.11 -4.07
C MET A 106 -2.26 7.94 -3.63
N THR A 107 -2.73 7.15 -2.68
CA THR A 107 -1.97 6.00 -2.16
C THR A 107 -1.90 4.86 -3.17
N VAL A 108 -3.02 4.52 -3.81
CA VAL A 108 -3.06 3.43 -4.80
C VAL A 108 -2.24 3.77 -6.04
N ILE A 109 -2.29 5.01 -6.54
CA ILE A 109 -1.45 5.43 -7.67
C ILE A 109 0.03 5.33 -7.30
N GLY A 110 0.41 5.76 -6.10
CA GLY A 110 1.78 5.61 -5.62
C GLY A 110 2.23 4.15 -5.53
N MET A 111 1.35 3.25 -5.10
CA MET A 111 1.61 1.81 -5.07
C MET A 111 1.76 1.23 -6.48
N LEU A 112 0.89 1.62 -7.43
CA LEU A 112 0.95 1.14 -8.81
C LEU A 112 2.27 1.52 -9.51
N GLN A 113 2.81 2.70 -9.23
CA GLN A 113 4.10 3.14 -9.76
C GLN A 113 5.29 2.32 -9.23
N ARG A 114 5.12 1.69 -8.06
CA ARG A 114 6.16 0.97 -7.30
C ARG A 114 5.88 -0.54 -7.22
N ALA A 115 4.88 -1.02 -7.94
CA ALA A 115 4.48 -2.41 -7.95
C ALA A 115 5.63 -3.28 -8.49
N SER A 116 5.65 -4.55 -8.06
CA SER A 116 6.70 -5.52 -8.45
C SER A 116 6.84 -5.73 -9.96
N TRP A 117 5.79 -5.49 -10.75
CA TRP A 117 5.85 -5.58 -12.21
C TRP A 117 6.40 -4.32 -12.89
N VAL A 118 6.60 -3.21 -12.17
CA VAL A 118 7.13 -1.93 -12.68
C VAL A 118 8.58 -1.68 -12.25
N ARG A 119 8.97 -2.24 -11.09
CA ARG A 119 10.32 -2.12 -10.52
C ARG A 119 11.11 -3.41 -10.71
N ASP A 120 12.44 -3.29 -10.65
CA ASP A 120 13.29 -4.46 -10.48
C ASP A 120 13.08 -5.02 -9.07
N GLU A 121 13.03 -6.36 -8.95
CA GLU A 121 12.81 -7.01 -7.66
C GLU A 121 13.93 -6.71 -6.67
N GLY A 122 15.14 -6.45 -7.18
CA GLY A 122 16.29 -6.06 -6.40
C GLY A 122 16.34 -4.61 -5.94
N ASP A 123 15.46 -3.73 -6.41
CA ASP A 123 15.45 -2.34 -5.93
C ASP A 123 14.84 -2.24 -4.51
N LEU A 124 15.69 -2.37 -3.50
CA LEU A 124 15.31 -2.34 -2.08
C LEU A 124 14.68 -1.01 -1.65
N LEU A 125 14.98 0.09 -2.31
CA LEU A 125 14.45 1.40 -1.93
C LEU A 125 12.98 1.54 -2.34
N THR A 126 12.69 1.27 -3.61
CA THR A 126 11.31 1.31 -4.14
C THR A 126 10.39 0.31 -3.43
N ARG A 127 10.95 -0.78 -2.91
CA ARG A 127 10.25 -1.76 -2.07
C ARG A 127 9.78 -1.22 -0.74
N LYS A 128 10.68 -0.56 -0.02
CA LYS A 128 10.35 0.08 1.26
C LYS A 128 9.28 1.13 1.07
N GLU A 129 9.35 1.88 -0.03
CA GLU A 129 8.32 2.84 -0.39
C GLU A 129 6.98 2.16 -0.70
N PHE A 130 6.98 1.05 -1.46
CA PHE A 130 5.77 0.27 -1.71
C PHE A 130 5.15 -0.25 -0.40
N LEU A 131 5.96 -0.83 0.49
CA LEU A 131 5.51 -1.29 1.81
C LEU A 131 4.98 -0.13 2.66
N TYR A 132 5.65 1.03 2.64
CA TYR A 132 5.16 2.23 3.32
C TYR A 132 3.77 2.65 2.83
N LEU A 133 3.56 2.68 1.52
CA LEU A 133 2.28 3.04 0.92
C LEU A 133 1.20 1.99 1.20
N ALA A 134 1.54 0.70 1.17
CA ALA A 134 0.63 -0.39 1.55
C ALA A 134 0.18 -0.23 3.00
N VAL A 135 1.11 0.03 3.92
CA VAL A 135 0.79 0.29 5.34
C VAL A 135 -0.04 1.56 5.50
N ARG A 136 0.29 2.63 4.76
CA ARG A 136 -0.49 3.88 4.75
C ARG A 136 -1.93 3.67 4.27
N LEU A 137 -2.13 2.80 3.29
CA LEU A 137 -3.47 2.45 2.81
C LEU A 137 -4.30 1.80 3.94
N ASN A 138 -3.71 0.88 4.71
CA ASN A 138 -4.38 0.30 5.88
C ASN A 138 -4.64 1.32 6.99
N ARG A 139 -3.76 2.32 7.17
CA ARG A 139 -4.01 3.44 8.08
C ARG A 139 -5.22 4.28 7.68
N LEU A 140 -5.60 4.30 6.40
CA LEU A 140 -6.85 4.94 5.94
C LEU A 140 -8.05 4.01 6.17
N GLN A 141 -7.94 2.77 5.71
CA GLN A 141 -9.06 1.84 5.59
C GLN A 141 -9.53 1.27 6.92
N LEU A 142 -8.60 0.93 7.83
CA LEU A 142 -8.98 0.34 9.12
C LEU A 142 -9.80 1.31 9.99
N PRO A 143 -9.40 2.57 10.20
CA PRO A 143 -10.22 3.52 10.96
C PRO A 143 -11.59 3.77 10.31
N THR A 144 -11.64 3.95 8.99
CA THR A 144 -12.91 4.12 8.25
C THR A 144 -13.81 2.89 8.42
N ALA A 145 -13.28 1.67 8.30
CA ALA A 145 -14.05 0.46 8.54
C ALA A 145 -14.62 0.40 9.97
N VAL A 146 -13.84 0.79 10.98
CA VAL A 146 -14.29 0.79 12.39
C VAL A 146 -15.41 1.81 12.63
N ILE A 147 -15.26 3.04 12.11
CA ILE A 147 -16.29 4.09 12.21
C ILE A 147 -17.59 3.63 11.51
N ALA A 148 -17.46 3.10 10.29
CA ALA A 148 -18.59 2.60 9.52
C ALA A 148 -19.29 1.40 10.19
N LEU A 149 -18.54 0.47 10.78
CA LEU A 149 -19.10 -0.68 11.51
C LEU A 149 -19.89 -0.23 12.74
N ALA A 150 -19.33 0.67 13.55
CA ALA A 150 -20.01 1.19 14.73
C ALA A 150 -21.32 1.89 14.35
N THR A 151 -21.30 2.68 13.28
CA THR A 151 -22.48 3.36 12.74
C THR A 151 -23.50 2.36 12.19
N PHE A 152 -23.05 1.36 11.42
CA PHE A 152 -23.91 0.31 10.88
C PHE A 152 -24.62 -0.47 11.98
N ILE A 153 -23.93 -0.87 13.04
CA ILE A 153 -24.55 -1.61 14.17
C ILE A 153 -25.68 -0.77 14.78
N GLN A 154 -25.42 0.51 15.06
CA GLN A 154 -26.42 1.42 15.62
C GLN A 154 -27.61 1.62 14.68
N ALA A 155 -27.37 1.75 13.37
CA ALA A 155 -28.38 1.92 12.35
C ALA A 155 -29.22 0.64 12.12
N TYR A 156 -28.58 -0.53 12.13
CA TYR A 156 -29.20 -1.83 11.86
C TYR A 156 -30.18 -2.26 12.95
N VAL A 157 -29.93 -1.87 14.20
CA VAL A 157 -30.90 -2.06 15.31
C VAL A 157 -32.20 -1.28 15.05
N ARG A 158 -32.15 -0.18 14.28
CA ARG A 158 -33.30 0.68 13.95
C ARG A 158 -33.91 0.38 12.58
N ARG A 159 -33.59 -0.78 11.98
CA ARG A 159 -33.94 -1.14 10.59
C ARG A 159 -35.44 -1.25 10.27
N GLU A 160 -36.31 -1.28 11.27
CA GLU A 160 -37.76 -1.46 11.09
C GLU A 160 -38.42 -0.25 10.38
N SER A 161 -37.72 0.89 10.36
CA SER A 161 -38.09 2.08 9.61
C SER A 161 -37.53 2.00 8.18
N THR A 162 -38.40 1.99 7.17
CA THR A 162 -38.00 2.12 5.76
C THR A 162 -37.27 3.44 5.49
N GLY A 163 -37.49 4.44 6.35
CA GLY A 163 -36.78 5.71 6.34
C GLY A 163 -35.29 5.61 6.71
N ASP A 164 -34.84 4.49 7.26
CA ASP A 164 -33.45 4.28 7.68
C ASP A 164 -32.75 3.24 6.82
N LEU A 165 -33.44 2.67 5.82
CA LEU A 165 -32.90 1.64 4.91
C LEU A 165 -31.62 2.10 4.21
N ALA A 166 -31.65 3.28 3.58
CA ALA A 166 -30.49 3.83 2.89
C ALA A 166 -29.33 4.16 3.85
N TYR A 167 -29.64 4.50 5.10
CA TYR A 167 -28.65 4.86 6.11
C TYR A 167 -27.80 3.66 6.49
N TRP A 168 -28.41 2.56 6.93
CA TRP A 168 -27.63 1.39 7.35
C TRP A 168 -26.96 0.67 6.18
N LEU A 169 -27.57 0.65 4.99
CA LEU A 169 -26.95 0.04 3.80
C LEU A 169 -25.71 0.80 3.33
N LEU A 170 -25.71 2.14 3.41
CA LEU A 170 -24.57 2.94 3.01
C LEU A 170 -23.37 2.70 3.93
N PHE A 171 -23.57 2.74 5.24
CA PHE A 171 -22.49 2.47 6.20
C PHE A 171 -22.04 1.00 6.16
N LEU A 172 -22.96 0.07 5.87
CA LEU A 172 -22.59 -1.33 5.58
C LEU A 172 -21.67 -1.42 4.36
N LEU A 173 -21.97 -0.70 3.28
CA LEU A 173 -21.15 -0.68 2.08
C LEU A 173 -19.75 -0.10 2.35
N ILE A 174 -19.68 1.03 3.07
CA ILE A 174 -18.39 1.66 3.45
C ILE A 174 -17.57 0.69 4.30
N PHE A 175 -18.21 0.01 5.27
CA PHE A 175 -17.57 -1.01 6.10
C PHE A 175 -17.03 -2.18 5.29
N ILE A 176 -17.85 -2.79 4.44
CA ILE A 176 -17.46 -3.95 3.62
C ILE A 176 -16.31 -3.57 2.68
N TRP A 177 -16.44 -2.44 1.98
CA TRP A 177 -15.41 -1.97 1.06
C TRP A 177 -14.06 -1.83 1.78
N ASN A 178 -14.02 -1.03 2.84
CA ASN A 178 -12.77 -0.77 3.54
C ASN A 178 -12.18 -2.02 4.20
N THR A 179 -13.01 -2.91 4.72
CA THR A 179 -12.55 -4.17 5.33
C THR A 179 -11.96 -5.10 4.28
N VAL A 180 -12.66 -5.33 3.15
CA VAL A 180 -12.19 -6.24 2.10
C VAL A 180 -10.87 -5.75 1.52
N PHE A 181 -10.78 -4.46 1.17
CA PHE A 181 -9.53 -3.94 0.63
C PHE A 181 -8.40 -3.92 1.67
N ALA A 182 -8.67 -3.63 2.95
CA ALA A 182 -7.65 -3.69 3.99
C ALA A 182 -7.11 -5.11 4.20
N VAL A 183 -7.98 -6.12 4.18
CA VAL A 183 -7.58 -7.54 4.31
C VAL A 183 -6.79 -7.99 3.07
N MET A 184 -7.25 -7.66 1.87
CA MET A 184 -6.55 -7.99 0.63
C MET A 184 -5.17 -7.31 0.58
N ASN A 185 -5.07 -6.05 0.99
CA ASN A 185 -3.82 -5.32 1.06
C ASN A 185 -2.88 -5.89 2.14
N ALA A 186 -3.43 -6.26 3.31
CA ALA A 186 -2.68 -6.91 4.38
C ALA A 186 -2.05 -8.24 3.92
N TYR A 187 -2.83 -9.07 3.23
CA TYR A 187 -2.38 -10.38 2.76
C TYR A 187 -1.45 -10.26 1.54
N ASN A 188 -1.88 -9.59 0.47
CA ASN A 188 -1.15 -9.58 -0.81
C ASN A 188 0.05 -8.63 -0.83
N ASN A 189 -0.03 -7.49 -0.15
CA ASN A 189 1.00 -6.46 -0.25
C ASN A 189 1.86 -6.40 1.02
N ILE A 190 1.24 -6.25 2.20
CA ILE A 190 1.99 -6.05 3.44
C ILE A 190 2.72 -7.33 3.85
N THR A 191 2.01 -8.47 3.95
CA THR A 191 2.62 -9.73 4.38
C THR A 191 3.71 -10.18 3.42
N TRP A 192 3.40 -10.20 2.13
CA TRP A 192 4.36 -10.58 1.08
C TRP A 192 5.62 -9.70 1.09
N GLU A 193 5.45 -8.38 1.09
CA GLU A 193 6.58 -7.46 0.98
C GLU A 193 7.37 -7.36 2.30
N SER A 194 6.69 -7.41 3.45
CA SER A 194 7.32 -7.39 4.77
C SER A 194 8.17 -8.64 5.00
N ASP A 195 7.63 -9.83 4.71
CA ASP A 195 8.36 -11.08 4.90
C ASP A 195 9.56 -11.16 3.96
N ARG A 196 9.41 -10.71 2.71
CA ARG A 196 10.52 -10.68 1.75
C ARG A 196 11.61 -9.67 2.14
N LEU A 197 11.21 -8.47 2.55
CA LEU A 197 12.15 -7.46 3.05
C LEU A 197 12.79 -7.85 4.38
N MET A 198 12.16 -8.68 5.20
CA MET A 198 12.80 -9.17 6.44
C MET A 198 14.06 -10.00 6.16
N TYR A 199 14.12 -10.69 5.02
CA TYR A 199 15.32 -11.42 4.58
C TYR A 199 16.37 -10.50 3.97
N GLU A 200 15.96 -9.51 3.17
CA GLU A 200 16.87 -8.69 2.36
C GLU A 200 17.32 -7.39 3.07
N ASP A 201 16.47 -6.82 3.92
CA ASP A 201 16.78 -5.68 4.78
C ASP A 201 16.08 -5.79 6.15
N PRO A 202 16.70 -6.46 7.13
CA PRO A 202 16.14 -6.63 8.47
C PRO A 202 16.01 -5.30 9.24
N ASP A 203 16.60 -4.21 8.76
CA ASP A 203 16.53 -2.90 9.41
C ASP A 203 15.29 -2.06 9.05
N GLN A 204 14.44 -2.58 8.16
CA GLN A 204 13.23 -1.90 7.71
C GLN A 204 12.20 -1.61 8.84
N PRO A 205 11.46 -0.48 8.75
CA PRO A 205 10.64 0.05 9.85
C PRO A 205 9.38 -0.76 10.18
N TYR A 206 8.97 -1.69 9.31
CA TYR A 206 7.76 -2.51 9.37
C TYR A 206 8.05 -4.02 9.51
N HIS A 207 9.21 -4.42 10.04
CA HIS A 207 9.63 -5.83 10.13
C HIS A 207 8.70 -6.74 10.94
N VAL A 208 7.87 -6.19 11.85
CA VAL A 208 6.81 -6.95 12.50
C VAL A 208 5.55 -6.84 11.64
N THR A 209 5.32 -7.82 10.78
CA THR A 209 4.20 -7.87 9.82
C THR A 209 2.84 -7.60 10.48
N ARG A 210 2.58 -8.13 11.69
CA ARG A 210 1.32 -7.89 12.42
C ARG A 210 1.09 -6.43 12.78
N LEU A 211 2.14 -5.70 13.16
CA LEU A 211 2.06 -4.27 13.46
C LEU A 211 1.88 -3.48 12.16
N ALA A 212 2.59 -3.88 11.09
CA ALA A 212 2.46 -3.26 9.77
C ALA A 212 1.03 -3.36 9.23
N ILE A 213 0.36 -4.51 9.40
CA ILE A 213 -1.06 -4.69 9.02
C ILE A 213 -1.97 -3.67 9.74
N LEU A 214 -1.70 -3.40 11.02
CA LEU A 214 -2.43 -2.42 11.82
C LEU A 214 -2.05 -0.96 11.52
N GLY A 215 -1.13 -0.72 10.58
CA GLY A 215 -0.62 0.62 10.32
C GLY A 215 0.48 1.04 11.30
N ILE A 216 0.99 0.19 12.17
CA ILE A 216 1.92 0.58 13.23
C ILE A 216 3.36 0.23 12.82
N PRO A 217 4.31 1.19 12.82
CA PRO A 217 5.71 0.89 12.57
C PRO A 217 6.31 0.11 13.74
N SER A 218 7.17 -0.85 13.45
CA SER A 218 7.85 -1.70 14.43
C SER A 218 9.07 -1.02 15.05
N LYS A 219 9.72 -0.11 14.32
CA LYS A 219 10.78 0.77 14.84
C LYS A 219 10.31 2.22 14.74
N THR A 220 10.60 3.01 15.78
CA THR A 220 10.31 4.46 15.82
C THR A 220 11.29 5.29 14.98
N LYS A 221 12.25 4.65 14.30
CA LYS A 221 13.24 5.34 13.47
C LYS A 221 12.48 6.16 12.43
N GLU A 222 12.76 7.46 12.44
CA GLU A 222 12.22 8.43 11.49
C GLU A 222 12.28 7.85 10.08
N LEU A 223 11.19 8.00 9.32
CA LEU A 223 11.21 7.84 7.87
C LEU A 223 12.52 8.46 7.33
N PRO A 224 13.25 7.80 6.42
CA PRO A 224 14.52 8.32 5.92
C PRO A 224 14.37 9.79 5.56
N LYS A 225 15.19 10.66 6.18
CA LYS A 225 15.18 12.11 5.92
C LYS A 225 15.58 12.44 4.47
N GLU A 226 16.12 11.46 3.75
CA GLU A 226 16.65 11.55 2.40
C GLU A 226 15.86 10.72 1.37
N LEU A 227 14.53 10.65 1.55
CA LEU A 227 13.59 10.18 0.51
C LEU A 227 12.73 11.33 -0.01
#